data_AF-A0AAV1GVT5-F1
#
_entry.id   AF-A0AAV1GVT5-F1
#
_cell.length_a   1.000
_cell.length_b   1.000
_cell.length_c   1.000
_cell.angle_alpha   90.00
_cell.angle_beta   90.00
_cell.angle_gamma   90.00
#
_symmetry.space_group_name_H-M   'P 1'
#
loop_
_entity.id
_entity.type
_entity.pdbx_description
1 polymer ?
#
loop_
_entity_poly.entity_id
_entity_poly.type
_entity_poly.pdbx_seq_one_letter_code
_entity_poly.pdbx_strand_id
1 'polypeptide(L)'
;MDHYLLWRGPCMELSPPACYASNQGVFAGIAPAGLRREAATLALARKAQRHDWHILHNTTTTAAPPSRLKSRLPDNKAEQEMLNSTSEDISRDAFLAVSWTLSHPSIHSGRNLPQSWATLSRLRTGLGRFKTPMRKWGMVDSAACECDDPEQTSHHKISTCPLYRPPSEASLFDLGPEMLAWQHDTELDF
;
A
#
# COMPACT_ATOMS: atom_id res chain seq x y z
N MET A 1 -20.38 -27.24 0.40
CA MET A 1 -19.83 -26.71 -0.87
C MET A 1 -20.43 -25.34 -1.06
N ASP A 2 -19.59 -24.38 -1.43
CA ASP A 2 -19.85 -22.95 -1.62
C ASP A 2 -20.15 -22.10 -0.38
N HIS A 3 -19.13 -21.35 0.06
CA HIS A 3 -19.19 -19.93 0.44
C HIS A 3 -17.75 -19.41 0.68
N TYR A 4 -16.93 -19.45 -0.38
CA TYR A 4 -15.74 -18.60 -0.48
C TYR A 4 -16.16 -17.27 -1.10
N LEU A 5 -16.71 -16.37 -0.29
CA LEU A 5 -16.65 -14.94 -0.61
C LEU A 5 -15.39 -14.37 0.05
N LEU A 6 -14.24 -14.92 -0.39
CA LEU A 6 -12.98 -14.23 -0.37
C LEU A 6 -13.16 -12.98 -1.22
N TRP A 7 -12.82 -11.83 -0.66
CA TRP A 7 -12.72 -10.56 -1.37
C TRP A 7 -11.57 -10.65 -2.39
N ARG A 8 -11.76 -11.45 -3.45
CA ARG A 8 -10.96 -11.47 -4.67
C ARG A 8 -11.67 -10.59 -5.68
N GLY A 9 -11.50 -9.28 -5.53
CA GLY A 9 -11.62 -8.36 -6.65
C GLY A 9 -10.21 -7.97 -7.08
N PRO A 10 -9.73 -8.31 -8.28
CA PRO A 10 -8.72 -7.46 -8.91
C PRO A 10 -9.34 -6.06 -9.02
N CYS A 11 -8.56 -5.02 -8.72
CA CYS A 11 -8.92 -3.60 -8.85
C CYS A 11 -9.20 -3.16 -10.31
N MET A 12 -9.78 -4.02 -11.16
CA MET A 12 -10.03 -3.74 -12.58
C MET A 12 -11.38 -3.08 -12.86
N GLU A 13 -12.33 -3.06 -11.92
CA GLU A 13 -13.70 -2.56 -12.16
C GLU A 13 -14.06 -1.23 -11.47
N LEU A 14 -13.11 -0.58 -10.79
CA LEU A 14 -13.35 0.73 -10.18
C LEU A 14 -12.68 1.84 -11.00
N SER A 15 -13.40 2.97 -11.13
CA SER A 15 -12.92 4.19 -11.77
C SER A 15 -11.51 4.56 -11.27
N PRO A 16 -10.61 5.08 -12.14
CA PRO A 16 -9.18 5.24 -11.86
C PRO A 16 -8.82 5.79 -10.46
N PRO A 17 -9.46 6.84 -9.90
CA PRO A 17 -9.02 7.42 -8.63
C PRO A 17 -9.16 6.49 -7.41
N ALA A 18 -10.03 5.47 -7.44
CA ALA A 18 -10.22 4.58 -6.29
C ALA A 18 -9.15 3.49 -6.18
N CYS A 19 -8.62 3.01 -7.31
CA CYS A 19 -7.58 1.97 -7.36
C CYS A 19 -6.18 2.51 -7.00
N TYR A 20 -5.93 3.80 -7.23
CA TYR A 20 -4.66 4.41 -6.83
C TYR A 20 -4.49 4.50 -5.31
N ALA A 21 -5.58 4.54 -4.53
CA ALA A 21 -5.54 4.64 -3.07
C ALA A 21 -5.18 3.31 -2.37
N SER A 22 -5.60 2.18 -2.93
CA SER A 22 -5.37 0.85 -2.33
C SER A 22 -3.94 0.31 -2.54
N ASN A 23 -3.22 0.81 -3.55
CA ASN A 23 -1.85 0.39 -3.88
C ASN A 23 -0.74 1.41 -3.50
N GLN A 24 -1.07 2.49 -2.78
CA GLN A 24 -0.08 3.54 -2.42
C GLN A 24 1.09 3.00 -1.60
N GLY A 25 0.80 2.15 -0.61
CA GLY A 25 1.83 1.52 0.21
C GLY A 25 2.73 0.61 -0.62
N VAL A 26 2.13 -0.13 -1.55
CA VAL A 26 2.79 -1.14 -2.38
C VAL A 26 3.93 -0.53 -3.17
N PHE A 27 3.72 0.65 -3.76
CA PHE A 27 4.78 1.40 -4.46
C PHE A 27 5.83 1.97 -3.51
N ALA A 28 5.48 2.38 -2.30
CA ALA A 28 6.45 2.83 -1.29
C ALA A 28 7.19 1.69 -0.57
N GLY A 29 7.01 0.43 -1.00
CA GLY A 29 7.57 -0.76 -0.33
C GLY A 29 6.89 -1.08 1.02
N ILE A 30 5.72 -0.51 1.27
CA ILE A 30 4.87 -0.75 2.45
C ILE A 30 3.78 -1.76 2.08
N ALA A 31 3.54 -2.76 2.91
CA ALA A 31 2.58 -3.79 2.53
C ALA A 31 1.09 -3.33 2.43
N PRO A 32 0.12 -3.87 1.61
CA PRO A 32 -1.27 -3.54 1.81
C PRO A 32 -1.69 -3.75 3.25
N ALA A 33 -2.72 -2.99 3.60
CA ALA A 33 -3.34 -3.07 4.89
C ALA A 33 -3.77 -4.51 5.24
N GLY A 34 -4.23 -5.31 4.25
CA GLY A 34 -4.59 -6.72 4.46
C GLY A 34 -3.44 -7.54 5.05
N LEU A 35 -2.32 -7.64 4.32
CA LEU A 35 -1.12 -8.36 4.77
C LEU A 35 -0.56 -7.80 6.09
N ARG A 36 -0.57 -6.47 6.27
CA ARG A 36 -0.15 -5.84 7.53
C ARG A 36 -1.03 -6.21 8.71
N ARG A 37 -2.36 -6.30 8.51
CA ARG A 37 -3.31 -6.72 9.54
C ARG A 37 -3.10 -8.19 9.87
N GLU A 38 -2.99 -9.06 8.87
CA GLU A 38 -2.72 -10.50 9.07
C GLU A 38 -1.45 -10.73 9.88
N ALA A 39 -0.35 -10.07 9.53
CA ALA A 39 0.90 -10.19 10.27
C ALA A 39 0.80 -9.69 11.72
N ALA A 40 0.09 -8.59 11.95
CA ALA A 40 -0.15 -8.06 13.28
C ALA A 40 -1.03 -9.01 14.10
N THR A 41 -2.08 -9.55 13.49
CA THR A 41 -2.97 -10.55 14.09
C THR A 41 -2.19 -11.81 14.47
N LEU A 42 -1.36 -12.35 13.57
CA LEU A 42 -0.52 -13.52 13.87
C LEU A 42 0.46 -13.26 15.02
N ALA A 43 1.14 -12.11 15.02
CA ALA A 43 2.08 -11.74 16.08
C ALA A 43 1.38 -11.61 17.44
N LEU A 44 0.19 -11.02 17.45
CA LEU A 44 -0.63 -10.85 18.64
C LEU A 44 -1.19 -12.19 19.14
N ALA A 45 -1.66 -13.06 18.24
CA ALA A 45 -2.13 -14.41 18.57
C ALA A 45 -1.01 -15.27 19.17
N ARG A 46 0.20 -15.22 18.61
CA ARG A 46 1.38 -15.92 19.17
C ARG A 46 1.80 -15.36 20.52
N LYS A 47 1.72 -14.04 20.71
CA LYS A 47 1.96 -13.41 22.02
C LYS A 47 0.94 -13.89 23.04
N ALA A 48 -0.33 -14.01 22.65
CA ALA A 48 -1.40 -14.52 23.49
C ALA A 48 -1.18 -15.98 23.88
N GLN A 49 -0.77 -16.85 22.94
CA GLN A 49 -0.45 -18.26 23.25
C GLN A 49 0.73 -18.43 24.20
N ARG A 50 1.78 -17.61 24.04
CA ARG A 50 3.01 -17.71 24.85
C ARG A 50 2.87 -17.24 26.29
N HIS A 51 1.86 -16.42 26.57
CA HIS A 51 1.78 -15.70 27.83
C HIS A 51 0.40 -15.81 28.46
N ASP A 52 0.33 -16.52 29.59
CA ASP A 52 -0.90 -16.75 30.35
C ASP A 52 -1.53 -15.45 30.90
N TRP A 53 -0.72 -14.41 31.07
CA TRP A 53 -1.17 -13.08 31.50
C TRP A 53 -1.84 -12.27 30.38
N HIS A 54 -1.73 -12.70 29.12
CA HIS A 54 -2.29 -11.96 28.01
C HIS A 54 -3.83 -12.03 28.06
N ILE A 55 -4.50 -10.89 27.83
CA ILE A 55 -5.98 -10.78 27.92
C ILE A 55 -6.68 -11.79 26.97
N LEU A 56 -6.02 -12.15 25.87
CA LEU A 56 -6.54 -13.09 24.87
C LEU A 56 -6.03 -14.52 25.04
N HIS A 57 -5.24 -14.84 26.07
CA HIS A 57 -4.63 -16.16 26.24
C HIS A 57 -5.69 -17.28 26.22
N ASN A 58 -6.69 -17.15 27.08
CA ASN A 58 -7.77 -18.14 27.17
C ASN A 58 -8.57 -18.24 25.86
N THR A 59 -8.75 -17.14 25.12
CA THR A 59 -9.50 -17.16 23.85
C THR A 59 -8.72 -17.80 22.71
N THR A 60 -7.39 -17.64 22.69
CA THR A 60 -6.53 -18.20 21.63
C THR A 60 -6.19 -19.67 21.88
N THR A 61 -6.09 -20.09 23.15
CA THR A 61 -5.77 -21.48 23.54
C THR A 61 -7.01 -22.38 23.59
N THR A 62 -8.21 -21.82 23.76
CA THR A 62 -9.46 -22.61 23.79
C THR A 62 -9.98 -22.86 22.38
N ALA A 63 -10.15 -24.13 21.99
CA ALA A 63 -10.68 -24.53 20.68
C ALA A 63 -12.11 -24.02 20.39
N ALA A 64 -12.89 -23.70 21.42
CA ALA A 64 -14.23 -23.14 21.34
C ALA A 64 -14.41 -22.01 22.37
N PRO A 65 -13.98 -20.78 22.06
CA PRO A 65 -14.14 -19.65 22.98
C PRO A 65 -15.63 -19.33 23.16
N PRO A 66 -16.04 -18.83 24.33
CA PRO A 66 -17.44 -18.53 24.61
C PRO A 66 -17.99 -17.53 23.59
N SER A 67 -19.15 -17.87 23.01
CA SER A 67 -19.87 -17.03 22.06
C SER A 67 -20.08 -15.63 22.66
N ARG A 68 -19.46 -14.61 22.07
CA ARG A 68 -19.97 -13.24 22.22
C ARG A 68 -21.27 -13.08 21.41
N LEU A 69 -21.95 -11.95 21.61
CA LEU A 69 -23.14 -11.52 20.87
C LEU A 69 -23.06 -11.91 19.37
N LYS A 70 -24.14 -12.49 18.84
CA LYS A 70 -24.26 -12.98 17.45
C LYS A 70 -23.90 -11.95 16.36
N SER A 71 -23.94 -10.65 16.69
CA SER A 71 -23.56 -9.57 15.77
C SER A 71 -22.05 -9.36 15.63
N ARG A 72 -21.24 -9.89 16.56
CA ARG A 72 -19.79 -9.79 16.54
C ARG A 72 -19.22 -11.15 16.18
N LEU A 73 -18.76 -11.31 14.94
CA LEU A 73 -17.93 -12.42 14.51
C LEU A 73 -16.59 -12.32 15.26
N PRO A 74 -16.27 -13.22 16.20
CA PRO A 74 -14.97 -13.18 16.86
C PRO A 74 -13.88 -13.64 15.88
N ASP A 75 -12.76 -12.91 15.84
CA ASP A 75 -11.63 -13.18 14.95
C ASP A 75 -10.91 -14.53 15.22
N ASN A 76 -11.32 -15.23 16.28
CA ASN A 76 -10.69 -16.46 16.78
C ASN A 76 -10.54 -17.57 15.72
N LYS A 77 -11.50 -17.73 14.80
CA LYS A 77 -11.40 -18.77 13.77
C LYS A 77 -10.29 -18.44 12.75
N ALA A 78 -10.25 -17.20 12.29
CA ALA A 78 -9.22 -16.73 11.36
C ALA A 78 -7.83 -16.72 12.02
N GLU A 79 -7.76 -16.35 13.32
CA GLU A 79 -6.55 -16.42 14.12
C GLU A 79 -6.02 -17.85 14.26
N GLN A 80 -6.89 -18.80 14.63
CA GLN A 80 -6.51 -20.21 14.75
C GLN A 80 -6.09 -20.81 13.41
N GLU A 81 -6.78 -20.47 12.32
CA GLU A 81 -6.41 -20.89 10.97
C GLU A 81 -5.03 -20.35 10.57
N MET A 82 -4.73 -19.08 10.87
CA MET A 82 -3.40 -18.49 10.64
C MET A 82 -2.31 -19.13 11.49
N LEU A 83 -2.59 -19.42 12.76
CA LEU A 83 -1.64 -20.09 13.67
C LEU A 83 -1.33 -21.51 13.19
N ASN A 84 -2.34 -22.25 12.73
CA ASN A 84 -2.17 -23.63 12.27
C ASN A 84 -1.49 -23.70 10.89
N SER A 85 -1.72 -22.73 10.02
CA SER A 85 -1.12 -22.66 8.67
C SER A 85 0.32 -22.10 8.68
N THR A 86 0.70 -21.34 9.71
CA THR A 86 2.03 -20.73 9.81
C THR A 86 2.88 -21.46 10.86
N SER A 87 3.48 -22.57 10.43
CA SER A 87 4.23 -23.55 11.26
C SER A 87 5.45 -22.99 12.00
N GLU A 88 6.21 -22.07 11.41
CA GLU A 88 7.44 -21.56 12.01
C GLU A 88 7.19 -20.31 12.87
N ASP A 89 7.91 -20.14 13.99
CA ASP A 89 7.90 -18.89 14.79
C ASP A 89 8.67 -17.78 14.07
N ILE A 90 8.24 -17.45 12.86
CA ILE A 90 8.73 -16.33 12.07
C ILE A 90 8.26 -15.02 12.68
N SER A 91 9.15 -14.03 12.74
CA SER A 91 8.78 -12.71 13.22
C SER A 91 7.69 -12.08 12.33
N ARG A 92 6.95 -11.10 12.87
CA ARG A 92 5.98 -10.30 12.12
C ARG A 92 6.58 -9.81 10.79
N ASP A 93 7.81 -9.31 10.85
CA ASP A 93 8.49 -8.72 9.70
C ASP A 93 8.94 -9.78 8.69
N ALA A 94 9.32 -10.98 9.16
CA ALA A 94 9.63 -12.11 8.29
C ALA A 94 8.38 -12.65 7.58
N PHE A 95 7.27 -12.81 8.30
CA PHE A 95 5.99 -13.19 7.69
C PHE A 95 5.54 -12.16 6.65
N LEU A 96 5.61 -10.87 6.99
CA LEU A 96 5.30 -9.80 6.04
C LEU A 96 6.17 -9.88 4.80
N ALA A 97 7.48 -10.04 4.96
CA ALA A 97 8.40 -10.11 3.84
C ALA A 97 8.13 -11.30 2.91
N VAL A 98 7.86 -12.49 3.46
CA VAL A 98 7.58 -13.70 2.67
C VAL A 98 6.22 -13.61 1.97
N SER A 99 5.17 -13.25 2.70
CA SER A 99 3.83 -13.10 2.11
C SER A 99 3.79 -11.98 1.07
N TRP A 100 4.61 -10.93 1.27
CA TRP A 100 4.80 -9.86 0.30
C TRP A 100 5.40 -10.35 -1.01
N THR A 101 6.58 -10.97 -0.93
CA THR A 101 7.37 -11.34 -2.11
C THR A 101 6.68 -12.41 -2.93
N LEU A 102 5.96 -13.35 -2.29
CA LEU A 102 5.14 -14.34 -2.98
C LEU A 102 3.97 -13.71 -3.75
N SER A 103 3.37 -12.65 -3.20
CA SER A 103 2.23 -11.98 -3.83
C SER A 103 2.66 -10.95 -4.88
N HIS A 104 3.87 -10.40 -4.76
CA HIS A 104 4.38 -9.31 -5.59
C HIS A 104 5.88 -9.49 -5.89
N PRO A 105 6.27 -10.48 -6.71
CA PRO A 105 7.68 -10.82 -6.95
C PRO A 105 8.48 -9.71 -7.66
N SER A 106 7.81 -8.75 -8.30
CA SER A 106 8.41 -7.60 -9.00
C SER A 106 8.61 -6.36 -8.09
N ILE A 107 8.03 -6.35 -6.89
CA ILE A 107 8.02 -5.17 -6.04
C ILE A 107 9.19 -5.25 -5.07
N HIS A 108 10.27 -4.61 -5.49
CA HIS A 108 11.51 -4.46 -4.74
C HIS A 108 11.20 -4.00 -3.32
N SER A 109 11.57 -4.82 -2.34
CA SER A 109 11.51 -4.51 -0.92
C SER A 109 12.14 -3.14 -0.68
N GLY A 110 11.34 -2.18 -0.19
CA GLY A 110 11.67 -0.75 -0.17
C GLY A 110 12.75 -0.32 0.82
N ARG A 111 13.74 -1.18 1.10
CA ARG A 111 14.82 -0.93 2.05
C ARG A 111 15.97 -0.11 1.47
N ASN A 112 16.06 0.08 0.14
CA ASN A 112 17.03 0.94 -0.55
C ASN A 112 16.47 1.40 -1.91
N LEU A 113 15.34 2.08 -1.91
CA LEU A 113 14.83 2.68 -3.14
C LEU A 113 15.51 4.04 -3.35
N PRO A 114 16.14 4.29 -4.51
CA PRO A 114 16.72 5.59 -4.79
C PRO A 114 15.64 6.68 -4.73
N GLN A 115 16.03 7.91 -4.38
CA GLN A 115 15.14 9.06 -4.21
C GLN A 115 14.20 9.26 -5.41
N SER A 116 14.67 8.87 -6.60
CA SER A 116 13.91 8.79 -7.84
C SER A 116 12.56 8.07 -7.68
N TRP A 117 12.55 6.94 -6.99
CA TRP A 117 11.34 6.14 -6.82
C TRP A 117 10.32 6.79 -5.88
N ALA A 118 10.78 7.52 -4.86
CA ALA A 118 9.89 8.25 -3.95
C ALA A 118 9.15 9.37 -4.72
N THR A 119 9.88 10.12 -5.55
CA THR A 119 9.31 11.14 -6.42
C THR A 119 8.31 10.56 -7.42
N LEU A 120 8.64 9.45 -8.09
CA LEU A 120 7.70 8.79 -9.01
C LEU A 120 6.47 8.27 -8.27
N SER A 121 6.63 7.76 -7.05
CA SER A 121 5.50 7.33 -6.22
C SER A 121 4.58 8.51 -5.87
N ARG A 122 5.13 9.70 -5.58
CA ARG A 122 4.33 10.93 -5.35
C ARG A 122 3.57 11.35 -6.61
N LEU A 123 4.21 11.27 -7.78
CA LEU A 123 3.57 11.51 -9.08
C LEU A 123 2.39 10.54 -9.29
N ARG A 124 2.64 9.23 -9.22
CA ARG A 124 1.63 8.17 -9.45
C ARG A 124 0.42 8.30 -8.51
N THR A 125 0.66 8.68 -7.26
CA THR A 125 -0.40 8.80 -6.24
C THR A 125 -1.08 10.16 -6.22
N GLY A 126 -0.52 11.15 -6.93
CA GLY A 126 -0.97 12.53 -6.87
C GLY A 126 -0.73 13.23 -5.52
N LEU A 127 0.11 12.66 -4.66
CA LEU A 127 0.41 13.16 -3.31
C LEU A 127 1.70 14.00 -3.26
N GLY A 128 1.98 14.74 -4.34
CA GLY A 128 3.13 15.65 -4.44
C GLY A 128 2.79 17.11 -4.16
N ARG A 129 3.80 17.98 -4.23
CA ARG A 129 3.68 19.44 -4.23
C ARG A 129 3.10 19.97 -5.55
N PHE A 130 1.85 19.60 -5.84
CA PHE A 130 1.12 20.14 -6.98
C PHE A 130 0.46 21.47 -6.59
N LYS A 131 0.43 22.46 -7.49
CA LYS A 131 -0.11 23.78 -7.14
C LYS A 131 -1.61 23.74 -6.83
N THR A 132 -2.38 22.81 -7.40
CA THR A 132 -3.82 22.66 -7.08
C THR A 132 -4.06 22.36 -5.58
N PRO A 133 -3.49 21.29 -4.97
CA PRO A 133 -3.61 21.07 -3.52
C PRO A 133 -2.90 22.15 -2.68
N MET A 134 -1.78 22.71 -3.13
CA MET A 134 -1.10 23.80 -2.41
C MET A 134 -1.96 25.07 -2.33
N ARG A 135 -2.67 25.43 -3.40
CA ARG A 135 -3.63 26.55 -3.41
C ARG A 135 -4.80 26.26 -2.47
N LYS A 136 -5.32 25.03 -2.47
CA LYS A 136 -6.37 24.60 -1.54
C LYS A 136 -5.95 24.75 -0.08
N TRP A 137 -4.66 24.58 0.22
CA TRP A 137 -4.10 24.77 1.56
C TRP A 137 -3.57 26.18 1.84
N GLY A 138 -3.74 27.14 0.92
CA GLY A 138 -3.28 28.51 1.08
C GLY A 138 -1.76 28.70 1.06
N MET A 139 -1.02 27.74 0.48
CA MET A 139 0.45 27.81 0.36
C MET A 139 0.90 28.57 -0.90
N VAL A 140 0.04 28.67 -1.91
CA VAL A 140 0.27 29.42 -3.14
C VAL A 140 -1.01 30.13 -3.57
N ASP A 141 -0.87 31.28 -4.20
CA ASP A 141 -2.01 32.09 -4.65
C ASP A 141 -2.68 31.53 -5.92
N SER A 142 -1.89 30.87 -6.78
CA SER A 142 -2.34 30.34 -8.07
C SER A 142 -2.07 28.83 -8.22
N ALA A 143 -3.01 28.14 -8.85
CA ALA A 143 -2.88 26.73 -9.22
C ALA A 143 -2.26 26.53 -10.60
N ALA A 144 -1.96 27.60 -11.35
CA ALA A 144 -1.55 27.54 -12.74
C ALA A 144 -0.17 26.88 -12.92
N CYS A 145 -0.07 26.00 -13.90
CA CYS A 145 1.18 25.37 -14.31
C CYS A 145 2.06 26.37 -15.09
N GLU A 146 3.36 26.08 -15.19
CA GLU A 146 4.31 26.88 -15.98
C GLU A 146 4.11 26.71 -17.50
N CYS A 147 3.34 25.70 -17.92
CA CYS A 147 2.92 25.54 -19.31
C CYS A 147 1.58 26.24 -19.62
N ASP A 148 1.20 27.24 -18.82
CA ASP A 148 -0.03 28.03 -18.93
C ASP A 148 -1.35 27.26 -18.72
N ASP A 149 -1.29 26.00 -18.26
CA ASP A 149 -2.49 25.27 -17.85
C ASP A 149 -3.07 25.87 -16.55
N PRO A 150 -4.40 26.09 -16.45
CA PRO A 150 -5.01 26.71 -15.28
C PRO A 150 -4.84 25.89 -13.98
N GLU A 151 -4.66 24.57 -14.06
CA GLU A 151 -4.54 23.71 -12.90
C GLU A 151 -3.41 22.69 -13.03
N GLN A 152 -2.33 22.91 -12.27
CA GLN A 152 -1.27 21.94 -12.10
C GLN A 152 -1.72 20.82 -11.15
N THR A 153 -2.32 19.79 -11.72
CA THR A 153 -2.60 18.50 -11.06
C THR A 153 -1.55 17.44 -11.39
N SER A 154 -1.54 16.33 -10.65
CA SER A 154 -0.70 15.18 -10.99
C SER A 154 -1.05 14.59 -12.35
N HIS A 155 -2.34 14.49 -12.66
CA HIS A 155 -2.82 14.05 -13.96
C HIS A 155 -2.29 14.95 -15.07
N HIS A 156 -2.43 16.28 -14.93
CA HIS A 156 -1.88 17.22 -15.90
C HIS A 156 -0.38 16.99 -16.12
N LYS A 157 0.43 16.92 -15.05
CA LYS A 157 1.88 16.68 -15.17
C LYS A 157 2.21 15.36 -15.86
N ILE A 158 1.44 14.30 -15.62
CA ILE A 158 1.71 12.97 -16.19
C ILE A 158 1.21 12.83 -17.63
N SER A 159 0.03 13.34 -17.97
CA SER A 159 -0.65 12.97 -19.21
C SER A 159 -0.75 14.09 -20.24
N THR A 160 -0.66 15.37 -19.86
CA THR A 160 -0.92 16.47 -20.79
C THR A 160 0.13 17.58 -20.78
N CYS A 161 0.95 17.69 -19.73
CA CYS A 161 1.90 18.79 -19.57
C CYS A 161 3.04 18.72 -20.60
N PRO A 162 3.21 19.70 -21.50
CA PRO A 162 4.29 19.66 -22.49
C PRO A 162 5.69 19.78 -21.88
N LEU A 163 5.82 20.35 -20.67
CA LEU A 163 7.10 20.57 -20.00
C LEU A 163 7.54 19.40 -19.13
N TYR A 164 6.58 18.69 -18.53
CA TYR A 164 6.84 17.71 -17.48
C TYR A 164 6.20 16.36 -17.77
N ARG A 165 5.83 16.08 -19.01
CA ARG A 165 5.32 14.77 -19.37
C ARG A 165 6.46 13.75 -19.36
N PRO A 166 6.31 12.60 -18.67
CA PRO A 166 7.28 11.52 -18.75
C PRO A 166 7.33 10.93 -20.16
N PRO A 167 8.45 10.31 -20.57
CA PRO A 167 8.59 9.72 -21.92
C PRO A 167 7.52 8.67 -22.23
N SER A 168 7.07 7.94 -21.21
CA SER A 168 5.95 7.02 -21.27
C SER A 168 5.21 6.98 -19.94
N GLU A 169 3.88 6.84 -19.98
CA GLU A 169 3.10 6.60 -18.76
C GLU A 169 3.38 5.20 -18.19
N ALA A 170 3.72 4.23 -19.04
CA ALA A 170 4.08 2.88 -18.60
C ALA A 170 5.46 2.87 -17.91
N SER A 171 6.41 3.70 -18.36
CA SER A 171 7.71 3.82 -17.71
C SER A 171 7.64 4.51 -16.34
N LEU A 172 6.48 5.06 -15.96
CA LEU A 172 6.27 5.42 -14.57
C LEU A 172 6.39 4.22 -13.66
N PHE A 173 6.08 2.99 -14.08
CA PHE A 173 6.11 1.79 -13.23
C PHE A 173 7.46 1.06 -13.26
N ASP A 174 8.23 1.26 -14.33
CA ASP A 174 9.53 0.63 -14.54
C ASP A 174 10.63 1.70 -14.58
N LEU A 175 11.57 1.66 -13.62
CA LEU A 175 12.73 2.58 -13.55
C LEU A 175 13.75 2.31 -14.69
N GLY A 176 13.33 2.50 -15.93
CA GLY A 176 14.22 2.46 -17.09
C GLY A 176 15.25 3.60 -17.06
N PRO A 177 16.37 3.46 -17.78
CA PRO A 177 17.41 4.49 -17.84
C PRO A 177 16.89 5.81 -18.42
N GLU A 178 15.97 5.76 -19.39
CA GLU A 178 15.32 6.94 -19.96
C GLU A 178 14.47 7.68 -18.92
N MET A 179 13.77 6.94 -18.07
CA MET A 179 12.93 7.50 -17.01
C MET A 179 13.78 8.23 -15.96
N LEU A 180 14.93 7.65 -15.61
CA LEU A 180 15.89 8.24 -14.69
C LEU A 180 16.53 9.51 -15.24
N ALA A 181 16.90 9.51 -16.53
CA ALA A 181 17.44 10.69 -17.20
C ALA A 181 16.43 11.83 -17.22
N TRP A 182 15.19 11.56 -17.66
CA TRP A 182 14.10 12.55 -17.63
C TRP A 182 13.90 13.14 -16.24
N GLN A 183 13.96 12.31 -15.19
CA GLN A 183 13.71 12.75 -13.83
C GLN A 183 14.80 13.69 -13.32
N HIS A 184 16.05 13.42 -13.71
CA HIS A 184 17.17 14.28 -13.41
C HIS A 184 17.05 15.62 -14.17
N ASP A 185 16.68 15.57 -15.45
CA ASP A 185 16.57 16.75 -16.32
C ASP A 185 15.39 17.67 -15.97
N THR A 186 14.30 17.10 -15.45
CA THR A 186 13.10 17.87 -15.07
C THR A 186 13.16 18.46 -13.66
N GLU A 187 14.22 18.19 -12.90
CA GLU A 187 14.43 18.68 -11.51
C GLU A 187 13.15 18.61 -10.66
N LEU A 188 12.45 17.48 -10.72
CA LEU A 188 11.16 17.31 -10.03
C LEU A 188 11.33 17.20 -8.51
N ASP A 189 11.44 18.35 -7.85
CA ASP A 189 11.46 18.47 -6.39
C ASP A 189 10.02 18.50 -5.82
N PHE A 190 9.55 17.34 -5.35
CA PHE A 190 8.29 17.18 -4.62
C PHE A 190 8.50 16.97 -3.13
#